data_AF-A0A1M6QJ89-F1
#
_entry.id   AF-A0A1M6QJ89-F1
#
_cell.length_a   1.000
_cell.length_b   1.000
_cell.length_c   1.000
_cell.angle_alpha   90.00
_cell.angle_beta   90.00
_cell.angle_gamma   90.00
#
_symmetry.space_group_name_H-M   'P 1'
#
loop_
_entity.id
_entity.type
_entity.pdbx_description
1 polymer ?
#
loop_
_entity_poly.entity_id
_entity_poly.type
_entity_poly.pdbx_seq_one_letter_code
_entity_poly.pdbx_strand_id
1 'polypeptide(L)'
;MDDLSPSLHDRTMQGIQSVIDRVFQHVQGMEKIIINRSIQMIYPRLEQRIRAASEDELLTELQFVHDLIEKIMPPKPPEMVIAKKKSKKRKNTRLISRKK
;
A
#
# COMPACT_ATOMS: atom_id res chain seq x y z
N MET A 1 -21.76 20.48 13.10
CA MET A 1 -20.57 20.41 12.22
C MET A 1 -20.24 18.94 12.16
N ASP A 2 -21.01 18.19 11.38
CA ASP A 2 -20.80 16.75 11.22
C ASP A 2 -19.47 16.56 10.49
N ASP A 3 -18.58 15.76 11.07
CA ASP A 3 -17.31 15.39 10.46
C ASP A 3 -17.59 14.81 9.07
N LEU A 4 -17.26 15.58 8.03
CA LEU A 4 -17.35 15.22 6.61
C LEU A 4 -16.34 14.10 6.23
N SER A 5 -15.85 13.34 7.20
CA SER A 5 -14.98 12.20 6.94
C SER A 5 -15.79 11.11 6.23
N PRO A 6 -15.37 10.66 5.03
CA PRO A 6 -16.06 9.59 4.33
C PRO A 6 -16.12 8.35 5.24
N SER A 7 -17.28 7.69 5.24
CA SER A 7 -17.51 6.50 6.06
C SER A 7 -16.49 5.40 5.72
N LEU A 8 -16.31 4.42 6.62
CA LEU A 8 -15.45 3.27 6.31
C LEU A 8 -15.90 2.59 5.00
N HIS A 9 -17.20 2.44 4.80
CA HIS A 9 -17.81 1.91 3.60
C HIS A 9 -17.44 2.70 2.35
N ASP A 10 -17.53 4.03 2.40
CA ASP A 10 -17.17 4.90 1.28
C ASP A 10 -15.68 4.80 0.94
N ARG A 11 -14.81 4.75 1.96
CA ARG A 11 -13.36 4.57 1.78
C ARG A 11 -13.03 3.22 1.15
N THR A 12 -13.71 2.15 1.57
CA THR A 12 -13.54 0.81 0.99
C THR A 12 -13.97 0.79 -0.47
N MET A 13 -15.12 1.39 -0.80
CA MET A 13 -15.60 1.49 -2.18
C MET A 13 -14.66 2.33 -3.07
N GLN A 14 -14.12 3.43 -2.55
CA GLN A 14 -13.10 4.22 -3.25
C GLN A 14 -11.82 3.41 -3.50
N GLY A 15 -11.38 2.60 -2.53
CA GLY A 15 -10.24 1.70 -2.68
C GLY A 15 -10.44 0.69 -3.80
N ILE A 16 -11.61 0.04 -3.85
CA ILE A 16 -11.99 -0.90 -4.90
C ILE A 16 -11.98 -0.21 -6.27
N GLN A 17 -12.55 0.99 -6.37
CA GLN A 17 -12.55 1.75 -7.63
C GLN A 17 -11.13 2.06 -8.10
N SER A 18 -10.24 2.50 -7.19
CA SER A 18 -8.84 2.78 -7.52
C SER A 18 -8.10 1.55 -8.06
N VAL A 19 -8.35 0.37 -7.49
CA VAL A 19 -7.78 -0.90 -7.99
C VAL A 19 -8.32 -1.23 -9.38
N ILE A 20 -9.62 -1.09 -9.58
CA ILE A 20 -10.27 -1.32 -10.89
C ILE A 20 -9.65 -0.41 -11.95
N ASP A 21 -9.54 0.89 -11.66
CA ASP A 21 -8.97 1.88 -12.57
C ASP A 21 -7.52 1.54 -12.92
N ARG A 22 -6.73 1.13 -11.92
CA ARG A 22 -5.34 0.69 -12.12
C ARG A 22 -5.26 -0.53 -13.01
N VAL A 23 -6.11 -1.53 -12.82
CA VAL A 23 -6.16 -2.72 -13.68
C VAL A 23 -6.49 -2.31 -15.12
N PHE A 24 -7.45 -1.40 -15.32
CA PHE A 24 -7.81 -0.93 -16.65
C PHE A 24 -6.74 -0.08 -17.35
N GLN A 25 -5.81 0.51 -16.61
CA GLN A 25 -4.64 1.19 -17.19
C GLN A 25 -3.63 0.21 -17.80
N HIS A 26 -3.56 -1.02 -17.27
CA HIS A 26 -2.59 -2.04 -17.70
C HIS A 26 -3.16 -3.07 -18.68
N VAL A 27 -4.48 -3.25 -18.73
CA VAL A 27 -5.13 -4.24 -19.58
C VAL A 27 -5.62 -3.63 -20.89
N GLN A 28 -5.38 -4.32 -22.02
CA GLN A 28 -5.77 -3.88 -23.36
C GLN A 28 -6.53 -4.98 -24.15
N GLY A 29 -7.19 -4.59 -25.23
CA GLY A 29 -7.85 -5.52 -26.15
C GLY A 29 -9.00 -6.32 -25.53
N MET A 30 -9.07 -7.62 -25.85
CA MET A 30 -10.15 -8.53 -25.41
C MET A 30 -10.23 -8.70 -23.90
N GLU A 31 -9.09 -8.73 -23.21
CA GLU A 31 -9.05 -8.86 -21.75
C GLU A 31 -9.79 -7.71 -21.07
N LYS A 32 -9.64 -6.49 -21.59
CA LYS A 32 -10.36 -5.31 -21.09
C LYS A 32 -11.88 -5.46 -21.22
N ILE A 33 -12.35 -6.04 -22.33
CA ILE A 33 -13.77 -6.28 -22.58
C ILE A 33 -14.31 -7.31 -21.58
N ILE A 34 -13.59 -8.41 -21.38
CA ILE A 34 -13.95 -9.49 -20.44
C ILE A 34 -14.00 -8.96 -19.00
N ILE A 35 -12.97 -8.21 -18.58
CA ILE A 35 -12.88 -7.63 -17.24
C ILE A 35 -14.00 -6.61 -17.05
N ASN A 36 -14.26 -5.73 -18.02
CA ASN A 36 -15.34 -4.75 -17.93
C ASN A 36 -16.72 -5.41 -17.78
N ARG A 37 -16.99 -6.45 -18.58
CA ARG A 37 -18.26 -7.18 -18.46
C ARG A 37 -18.40 -7.87 -17.09
N SER A 38 -17.31 -8.48 -16.61
CA SER A 38 -17.27 -9.16 -15.32
C SER A 38 -17.49 -8.19 -14.16
N ILE A 39 -16.82 -7.04 -14.19
CA ILE A 39 -16.96 -5.98 -13.18
C ILE A 39 -18.39 -5.45 -13.16
N GLN A 40 -19.01 -5.16 -14.31
CA GLN A 40 -20.40 -4.69 -14.36
C GLN A 40 -21.39 -5.66 -13.71
N MET A 41 -21.14 -6.96 -13.79
CA MET A 41 -22.02 -7.97 -13.18
C MET A 41 -21.78 -8.14 -11.66
N ILE A 42 -20.54 -8.00 -11.21
CA ILE A 42 -20.13 -8.29 -9.84
C ILE A 42 -20.23 -7.05 -8.94
N TYR A 43 -19.91 -5.87 -9.47
CA TYR A 43 -19.79 -4.63 -8.72
C TYR A 43 -21.05 -4.26 -7.91
N PRO A 44 -22.29 -4.37 -8.45
CA PRO A 44 -23.49 -4.05 -7.68
C PRO A 44 -23.68 -4.96 -6.46
N ARG A 45 -23.34 -6.25 -6.60
CA ARG A 45 -23.43 -7.23 -5.51
C ARG A 45 -22.34 -7.00 -4.47
N LEU A 46 -21.13 -6.63 -4.93
CA LEU A 46 -20.02 -6.29 -4.06
C LEU A 46 -20.33 -5.05 -3.23
N GLU A 47 -20.87 -4.00 -3.86
CA GLU A 47 -21.30 -2.78 -3.19
C GLU A 47 -22.37 -3.07 -2.13
N GLN A 48 -23.39 -3.85 -2.47
CA GLN A 48 -24.43 -4.25 -1.51
C GLN A 48 -23.85 -4.99 -0.32
N ARG A 49 -22.92 -5.93 -0.55
CA ARG A 49 -22.27 -6.68 0.53
C ARG A 49 -21.43 -5.77 1.44
N ILE A 50 -20.69 -4.83 0.86
CA ILE A 50 -19.88 -3.89 1.63
C ILE A 50 -20.79 -3.01 2.47
N ARG A 51 -21.82 -2.39 1.87
CA ARG A 51 -22.78 -1.54 2.59
C ARG A 51 -23.56 -2.28 3.68
N ALA A 52 -23.80 -3.58 3.50
CA ALA A 52 -24.49 -4.41 4.49
C ALA A 52 -23.57 -4.98 5.58
N ALA A 53 -22.25 -4.98 5.36
CA ALA A 53 -21.28 -5.50 6.32
C ALA A 53 -21.06 -4.51 7.47
N SER A 54 -20.86 -5.06 8.66
CA SER A 54 -20.41 -4.28 9.81
C SER A 54 -18.98 -3.79 9.62
N GLU A 55 -18.59 -2.74 10.34
CA GLU A 55 -17.23 -2.21 10.25
C GLU A 55 -16.17 -3.23 10.69
N ASP A 56 -16.47 -4.06 11.69
CA ASP A 56 -15.58 -5.12 12.19
C ASP A 56 -15.33 -6.21 11.15
N GLU A 57 -16.38 -6.61 10.40
CA GLU A 57 -16.27 -7.57 9.30
C GLU A 57 -15.43 -7.02 8.15
N LEU A 58 -15.62 -5.73 7.80
CA LEU A 58 -14.82 -5.07 6.77
C LEU A 58 -13.35 -4.97 7.15
N LEU A 59 -13.04 -4.66 8.41
CA LEU A 59 -11.66 -4.62 8.91
C LEU A 59 -10.99 -5.99 8.86
N THR A 60 -11.71 -7.03 9.29
CA THR A 60 -11.20 -8.41 9.27
C THR A 60 -10.89 -8.87 7.85
N GLU A 61 -11.78 -8.57 6.89
CA GLU A 61 -11.58 -8.93 5.49
C GLU A 61 -10.43 -8.14 4.85
N LEU A 62 -10.33 -6.83 5.13
CA LEU A 62 -9.21 -6.00 4.67
C LEU A 62 -7.87 -6.53 5.17
N GLN A 63 -7.81 -6.96 6.43
CA GLN A 63 -6.61 -7.52 7.03
C GLN A 63 -6.25 -8.87 6.40
N PHE A 64 -7.24 -9.72 6.14
CA PHE A 64 -7.04 -10.97 5.41
C PHE A 64 -6.49 -10.75 3.99
N VAL A 65 -7.04 -9.76 3.26
CA VAL A 65 -6.57 -9.40 1.92
C VAL A 65 -5.15 -8.85 1.96
N HIS A 66 -4.82 -8.02 2.96
CA HIS A 66 -3.46 -7.51 3.17
C HIS A 66 -2.46 -8.65 3.37
N ASP A 67 -2.79 -9.62 4.23
CA ASP A 67 -1.94 -10.79 4.50
C ASP A 67 -1.75 -11.67 3.25
N LEU A 68 -2.77 -11.79 2.41
CA LEU A 68 -2.69 -12.48 1.12
C LEU A 68 -1.76 -11.76 0.14
N ILE A 69 -1.86 -10.42 0.06
CA ILE A 69 -1.00 -9.61 -0.80
C ILE A 69 0.45 -9.73 -0.34
N GLU A 70 0.74 -9.68 0.95
CA GLU A 70 2.11 -9.88 1.47
C GLU A 70 2.67 -11.27 1.16
N LYS A 71 1.82 -12.31 1.14
CA LYS A 71 2.24 -13.67 0.76
C LYS A 71 2.59 -13.78 -0.73
N ILE A 72 1.84 -13.09 -1.59
CA ILE A 72 2.00 -13.16 -3.05
C ILE A 72 3.10 -12.21 -3.53
N MET A 73 3.17 -11.00 -2.95
CA MET A 73 4.24 -10.03 -3.10
C MET A 73 4.93 -9.90 -1.75
N PRO A 74 5.91 -10.77 -1.43
CA PRO A 74 6.77 -10.52 -0.29
C PRO A 74 7.36 -9.12 -0.48
N PRO A 75 7.35 -8.27 0.57
CA PRO A 75 7.90 -6.94 0.46
C PRO A 75 9.31 -7.06 -0.11
N LYS A 76 9.61 -6.26 -1.15
CA LYS A 76 11.01 -6.12 -1.61
C LYS A 76 11.83 -5.87 -0.34
N PRO A 77 12.92 -6.62 -0.11
CA PRO A 77 13.76 -6.37 1.04
C PRO A 77 14.04 -4.87 1.05
N PRO A 78 13.91 -4.19 2.20
CA PRO A 78 14.16 -2.77 2.27
C PRO A 78 15.49 -2.55 1.56
N GLU A 79 15.48 -1.77 0.47
CA GLU A 79 16.72 -1.37 -0.18
C GLU A 79 17.60 -0.91 0.97
N MET A 80 18.64 -1.70 1.25
CA MET A 80 19.51 -1.43 2.37
C MET A 80 20.03 -0.04 2.08
N VAL A 81 19.48 0.94 2.80
CA VAL A 81 19.98 2.29 2.78
C VAL A 81 21.39 2.10 3.27
N ILE A 82 22.35 2.11 2.34
CA ILE A 82 23.76 1.95 2.63
C ILE A 82 24.05 3.13 3.55
N ALA A 83 23.98 2.86 4.86
CA ALA A 83 24.28 3.80 5.90
C ALA A 83 25.74 4.13 5.67
N LYS A 84 25.98 5.29 5.03
CA LYS A 84 27.31 5.81 4.77
C LYS A 84 28.05 5.80 6.11
N LYS A 85 28.92 4.80 6.30
CA LYS A 85 29.84 4.69 7.43
C LYS A 85 30.57 6.01 7.51
N LYS A 86 30.23 6.86 8.49
CA LYS A 86 30.94 8.12 8.71
C LYS A 86 32.38 7.78 9.04
N SER A 87 33.27 8.09 8.12
CA SER A 87 34.71 7.95 8.25
C SER A 87 35.15 8.73 9.49
N LYS A 88 35.54 8.00 10.55
CA LYS A 88 36.07 8.58 11.78
C LYS A 88 37.41 9.24 11.42
N LYS A 89 37.41 10.55 11.15
CA LYS A 89 38.62 11.36 10.96
C LYS A 89 39.51 11.16 12.19
N ARG A 90 40.61 10.41 12.04
CA ARG A 90 41.71 10.36 13.00
C ARG A 90 42.22 11.80 13.16
N LYS A 91 41.96 12.41 14.31
CA LYS A 91 42.64 13.66 14.69
C LYS A 91 44.09 13.30 14.95
N ASN A 92 44.93 13.75 14.04
CA ASN A 92 46.39 13.70 14.14
C ASN A 92 46.81 14.73 15.19
N THR A 93 46.94 14.32 16.44
CA THR A 93 47.48 15.19 17.50
C THR A 93 49.00 15.19 17.38
N ARG A 94 49.51 16.08 16.52
CA ARG A 94 50.89 16.56 16.61
C ARG A 94 51.02 17.33 17.92
N LEU A 95 51.63 16.72 18.93
CA LEU A 95 52.17 17.44 20.08
C LEU A 95 53.70 17.42 19.95
N ILE A 96 54.18 18.48 19.33
CA ILE A 96 55.58 18.89 19.25
C ILE A 96 55.88 19.77 20.47
N SER A 97 57.10 19.61 21.00
CA SER A 97 57.83 20.47 21.94
C SER A 97 57.48 20.26 23.44
N ARG A 98 58.43 20.32 24.39
CA ARG A 98 59.67 21.11 24.45
C ARG A 98 60.56 20.62 25.61
N LYS A 99 61.88 20.70 25.42
CA LYS A 99 62.98 20.79 26.40
C LYS A 99 62.60 20.95 27.89
N LYS A 100 63.23 20.15 28.75
CA LYS A 100 64.24 20.61 29.72
C LYS A 100 65.09 19.44 30.18
#